data_AF-A0AAV6KLS8-F1
#
_entry.id   AF-A0AAV6KLS8-F1
#
_cell.length_a   1.000
_cell.length_b   1.000
_cell.length_c   1.000
_cell.angle_alpha   90.00
_cell.angle_beta   90.00
_cell.angle_gamma   90.00
#
_symmetry.space_group_name_H-M   'P 1'
#
loop_
_entity.id
_entity.type
_entity.pdbx_description
1 polymer ?
#
loop_
_entity_poly.entity_id
_entity_poly.type
_entity_poly.pdbx_seq_one_letter_code
_entity_poly.pdbx_strand_id
1 'polypeptide(L)'
;MFAFTSFRVTLDSQYTHNYQEIYTFRAQGQIYHFINSLYLADEKPSYLQLYFYDTAKEVEHKLDCLDDLDSDTITQLINILEPNPYSKFFRSLSTTPNIDSYQIRLKADPIVNDKTYDAPTAS
;
A
#
# COMPACT_ATOMS: atom_id res chain seq x y z
N MET A 1 -3.34 -7.06 3.51
CA MET A 1 -3.48 -6.20 2.31
C MET A 1 -2.19 -6.24 1.49
N PHE A 2 -2.24 -6.79 0.26
CA PHE A 2 -1.14 -6.75 -0.71
C PHE A 2 -1.12 -5.37 -1.40
N ALA A 3 -0.64 -4.36 -0.69
CA ALA A 3 -0.58 -3.00 -1.22
C ALA A 3 0.83 -2.44 -1.12
N PHE A 4 1.25 -1.79 -2.20
CA PHE A 4 2.51 -1.04 -2.27
C PHE A 4 2.44 0.28 -1.49
N THR A 5 1.21 0.77 -1.24
CA THR A 5 0.93 2.01 -0.50
C THR A 5 -0.23 1.79 0.45
N SER A 6 -0.19 2.36 1.63
CA SER A 6 -1.39 2.47 2.47
C SER A 6 -2.14 3.77 2.19
N PHE A 7 -3.45 3.72 2.42
CA PHE A 7 -4.31 4.91 2.37
C PHE A 7 -4.33 5.52 3.75
N ARG A 8 -3.69 6.69 3.92
CA ARG A 8 -3.75 7.40 5.20
C ARG A 8 -4.88 8.42 5.13
N VAL A 9 -5.91 8.19 5.94
CA VAL A 9 -7.10 9.03 6.01
C VAL A 9 -7.55 9.19 7.44
N THR A 10 -8.06 10.36 7.77
CA THR A 10 -8.77 10.59 9.03
C THR A 10 -10.20 10.10 8.83
N LEU A 11 -10.53 8.97 9.46
CA LEU A 11 -11.88 8.42 9.43
C LEU A 11 -12.75 9.14 10.46
N ASP A 12 -13.94 9.55 10.06
CA ASP A 12 -14.95 10.04 10.99
C ASP A 12 -15.60 8.83 11.69
N SER A 13 -15.33 8.66 12.98
CA SER A 13 -15.84 7.56 13.81
C SER A 13 -17.37 7.53 13.89
N GLN A 14 -18.04 8.67 13.69
CA GLN A 14 -19.50 8.76 13.74
C GLN A 14 -20.18 8.09 12.54
N TYR A 15 -19.50 8.06 11.39
CA TYR A 15 -20.04 7.49 10.15
C TYR A 15 -19.42 6.15 9.78
N THR A 16 -18.28 5.77 10.37
CA THR A 16 -17.55 4.52 10.05
C THR A 16 -18.09 3.27 10.74
N HIS A 17 -19.17 3.38 11.53
CA HIS A 17 -19.82 2.24 12.15
C HIS A 17 -21.20 1.99 11.54
N ASN A 18 -21.57 0.71 11.50
CA ASN A 18 -22.80 0.12 10.95
C ASN A 18 -24.09 0.82 11.40
N TYR A 19 -24.39 1.99 10.84
CA TYR A 19 -25.73 2.54 10.89
C TYR A 19 -26.54 1.78 9.83
N GLN A 20 -27.31 0.78 10.28
CA GLN A 20 -28.28 0.04 9.46
C GLN A 20 -27.70 -0.76 8.28
N GLU A 21 -26.61 -1.51 8.48
CA GLU A 21 -26.03 -2.43 7.47
C GLU A 21 -25.43 -1.77 6.21
N ILE A 22 -25.47 -0.44 6.11
CA ILE A 22 -24.84 0.30 5.01
C ILE A 22 -23.45 0.73 5.46
N TYR A 23 -22.42 0.05 4.94
CA TYR A 23 -21.03 0.46 5.13
C TYR A 23 -20.77 1.78 4.44
N THR A 24 -20.76 2.86 5.22
CA THR A 24 -20.35 4.19 4.76
C THR A 24 -19.06 4.54 5.49
N PHE A 25 -18.05 5.02 4.77
CA PHE A 25 -16.92 5.70 5.39
C PHE A 25 -16.77 7.06 4.71
N ARG A 26 -16.60 8.09 5.52
CA ARG A 26 -16.36 9.45 5.04
C ARG A 26 -14.91 9.81 5.28
N ALA A 27 -14.23 10.12 4.19
CA ALA A 27 -12.87 10.67 4.15
C ALA A 27 -12.97 12.16 3.82
N GLN A 28 -12.31 13.04 4.58
CA GLN A 28 -12.28 14.48 4.29
C GLN A 28 -10.84 15.01 4.31
N GLY A 29 -10.52 15.87 3.33
CA GLY A 29 -9.18 16.44 3.13
C GLY A 29 -8.45 15.88 1.90
N GLN A 30 -7.16 16.22 1.77
CA GLN A 30 -6.31 15.66 0.71
C GLN A 30 -5.99 14.20 1.00
N ILE A 31 -6.15 13.36 -0.02
CA ILE A 31 -5.79 11.94 0.04
C ILE A 31 -4.29 11.83 -0.23
N TYR A 32 -3.58 11.16 0.67
CA TYR A 32 -2.16 10.84 0.48
C TYR A 32 -1.97 9.33 0.43
N HIS A 33 -1.18 8.89 -0.54
CA HIS A 33 -0.60 7.55 -0.53
C HIS A 33 0.62 7.56 0.38
N PHE A 34 0.61 6.69 1.39
CA PHE A 34 1.74 6.53 2.28
C PHE A 34 2.58 5.32 1.87
N ILE A 35 3.85 5.56 1.59
CA ILE A 35 4.87 4.53 1.45
C ILE A 35 5.69 4.53 2.74
N ASN A 36 5.73 3.39 3.43
CA ASN A 36 6.56 3.23 4.62
C ASN A 36 8.05 3.39 4.29
N SER A 37 8.87 3.56 5.34
CA SER A 37 10.33 3.52 5.22
C SER A 37 10.78 2.29 4.43
N LEU A 38 11.71 2.48 3.49
CA LEU A 38 12.33 1.36 2.77
C LEU A 38 13.35 0.62 3.65
N TYR A 39 13.87 1.31 4.65
CA TYR A 39 14.74 0.73 5.65
C TYR A 39 13.90 -0.05 6.68
N LEU A 40 14.26 -1.31 6.92
CA LEU A 40 13.81 -2.03 8.11
C LEU A 40 14.62 -1.55 9.30
N ALA A 41 13.96 -0.88 10.24
CA ALA A 41 14.47 -0.78 11.61
C ALA A 41 14.40 -2.17 12.29
N ASP A 42 14.65 -2.27 13.59
CA ASP A 42 14.57 -3.51 14.39
C ASP A 42 13.15 -4.15 14.45
N GLU A 43 12.24 -3.78 13.57
CA GLU A 43 10.86 -4.26 13.46
C GLU A 43 10.69 -5.29 12.33
N LYS A 44 9.63 -6.09 12.40
CA LYS A 44 9.28 -7.04 11.33
C LYS A 44 8.95 -6.30 10.02
N PRO A 45 9.35 -6.84 8.84
CA PRO A 45 9.00 -6.27 7.55
C PRO A 45 7.49 -6.16 7.39
N SER A 46 6.99 -5.06 6.84
CA SER A 46 5.55 -4.88 6.59
C SER A 46 5.25 -4.20 5.25
N TYR A 47 4.05 -4.43 4.73
CA TYR A 47 3.51 -3.80 3.52
C TYR A 47 4.47 -3.88 2.32
N LEU A 48 5.01 -2.74 1.90
CA LEU A 48 5.90 -2.61 0.75
C LEU A 48 7.23 -3.34 0.97
N GLN A 49 7.73 -3.39 2.20
CA GLN A 49 9.01 -4.02 2.53
C GLN A 49 9.01 -5.51 2.19
N LEU A 50 7.84 -6.17 2.25
CA LEU A 50 7.66 -7.58 1.90
C LEU A 50 8.01 -7.91 0.44
N TYR A 51 8.15 -6.89 -0.43
CA TYR A 51 8.54 -7.11 -1.82
C TYR A 51 10.05 -7.14 -2.04
N PHE A 52 10.85 -6.64 -1.10
CA PHE A 52 12.31 -6.57 -1.27
C PHE A 52 13.13 -7.05 -0.06
N TYR A 53 12.48 -7.29 1.07
CA TYR A 53 13.10 -7.92 2.23
C TYR A 53 12.99 -9.44 2.15
N ASP A 54 14.14 -10.12 2.19
CA ASP A 54 14.28 -11.59 2.15
C ASP A 54 13.23 -12.26 1.25
N THR A 55 13.31 -11.96 -0.05
CA THR A 55 12.34 -12.43 -1.04
C THR A 55 12.31 -13.96 -1.17
N ALA A 56 13.31 -14.67 -0.63
CA ALA A 56 13.32 -16.13 -0.58
C ALA A 56 12.25 -16.68 0.39
N LYS A 57 11.88 -15.89 1.40
CA LYS A 57 10.87 -16.23 2.42
C LYS A 57 9.61 -15.38 2.34
N GLU A 58 9.31 -14.83 1.16
CA GLU A 58 8.21 -13.90 0.98
C GLU A 58 6.86 -14.46 1.46
N VAL A 59 6.57 -15.75 1.21
CA VAL A 59 5.32 -16.39 1.65
C VAL A 59 5.23 -16.47 3.18
N GLU A 60 6.30 -16.91 3.84
CA GLU A 60 6.40 -17.00 5.30
C GLU A 60 6.20 -15.62 5.93
N HIS A 61 6.89 -14.61 5.41
CA HIS A 61 6.82 -13.24 5.94
C HIS A 61 5.43 -12.62 5.74
N LYS A 62 4.76 -12.95 4.62
CA LYS A 62 3.39 -12.48 4.36
C LYS A 62 2.37 -13.20 5.24
N LEU A 63 2.53 -14.49 5.50
CA LEU A 63 1.68 -15.23 6.46
C LEU A 63 1.79 -14.62 7.86
N ASP A 64 3.03 -14.35 8.30
CA ASP A 64 3.31 -13.69 9.58
C ASP A 64 2.68 -12.30 9.74
N CYS A 65 2.38 -11.63 8.63
CA CYS A 65 1.78 -10.29 8.61
C CYS A 65 0.28 -10.30 8.32
N LEU A 66 -0.28 -11.42 7.87
CA LEU A 66 -1.64 -11.53 7.34
C LEU A 66 -2.32 -12.73 8.02
N ASP A 67 -2.78 -12.50 9.24
CA ASP A 67 -3.37 -13.53 10.11
C ASP A 67 -4.58 -14.25 9.51
N ASP A 68 -5.25 -13.65 8.53
CA ASP A 68 -6.50 -14.14 7.94
C ASP A 68 -6.34 -14.82 6.56
N LEU A 69 -5.12 -14.96 6.04
CA LEU A 69 -4.88 -15.53 4.70
C LEU A 69 -4.07 -16.82 4.76
N ASP A 70 -4.51 -17.83 4.02
CA ASP A 70 -3.78 -19.08 3.87
C ASP A 70 -2.63 -18.97 2.84
N SER A 71 -1.71 -19.94 2.90
CA SER A 71 -0.52 -19.99 2.07
C SER A 71 -0.83 -20.10 0.57
N ASP A 72 -1.89 -20.81 0.19
CA ASP A 72 -2.25 -21.00 -1.22
C ASP A 72 -2.78 -19.69 -1.80
N THR A 73 -3.64 -18.99 -1.05
CA THR A 73 -4.13 -17.66 -1.43
C THR A 73 -2.98 -16.66 -1.59
N ILE A 74 -2.04 -16.63 -0.65
CA ILE A 74 -0.84 -15.77 -0.72
C ILE A 74 -0.01 -16.09 -1.97
N THR A 75 0.22 -17.37 -2.25
CA THR A 75 1.00 -17.81 -3.41
C THR A 75 0.31 -17.41 -4.73
N GLN A 76 -1.01 -17.58 -4.81
CA GLN A 76 -1.78 -17.15 -5.97
C GLN A 76 -1.68 -15.64 -6.19
N LEU A 77 -1.80 -14.83 -5.12
CA LEU A 77 -1.66 -13.38 -5.20
C LEU A 77 -0.26 -12.95 -5.65
N ILE A 78 0.80 -13.61 -5.16
CA ILE A 78 2.18 -13.37 -5.61
C ILE A 78 2.29 -13.63 -7.12
N ASN A 79 1.76 -14.76 -7.60
CA ASN A 79 1.80 -15.12 -9.01
C ASN A 79 1.02 -14.14 -9.89
N ILE A 80 -0.16 -13.70 -9.45
CA ILE A 80 -0.96 -12.68 -10.16
C ILE A 80 -0.21 -11.35 -10.26
N LEU A 81 0.57 -11.01 -9.23
CA LEU A 81 1.34 -9.76 -9.17
C LEU A 81 2.74 -9.88 -9.79
N GLU A 82 3.21 -11.06 -10.18
CA GLU A 82 4.51 -11.25 -10.84
C GLU A 82 4.69 -10.33 -12.05
N PRO A 83 3.74 -10.26 -13.02
CA PRO A 83 3.92 -9.43 -14.20
C PRO A 83 3.75 -7.93 -13.93
N ASN A 84 3.29 -7.53 -12.74
CA ASN A 84 3.03 -6.13 -12.43
C ASN A 84 4.35 -5.32 -12.42
N PRO A 85 4.45 -4.22 -13.19
CA PRO A 85 5.70 -3.46 -13.31
C PRO A 85 6.15 -2.85 -11.98
N TYR A 86 5.23 -2.49 -11.09
CA TYR A 86 5.57 -2.01 -9.75
C TYR A 86 6.09 -3.15 -8.87
N SER A 87 5.47 -4.34 -8.93
CA SER A 87 5.98 -5.54 -8.24
C SER A 87 7.42 -5.85 -8.66
N LYS A 88 7.70 -5.83 -9.98
CA LYS A 88 9.06 -6.03 -10.51
C LYS A 88 10.02 -4.94 -10.05
N PHE A 89 9.60 -3.68 -10.11
CA PHE A 89 10.40 -2.56 -9.63
C PHE A 89 10.76 -2.70 -8.15
N PHE A 90 9.77 -2.93 -7.28
CA PHE A 90 10.04 -3.07 -5.85
C PHE A 90 10.88 -4.31 -5.55
N ARG A 91 10.63 -5.45 -6.20
CA ARG A 91 11.49 -6.64 -6.06
C ARG A 91 12.92 -6.39 -6.50
N SER A 92 13.16 -5.56 -7.51
CA SER A 92 14.53 -5.20 -7.93
C SER A 92 15.31 -4.44 -6.85
N LEU A 93 14.62 -3.86 -5.86
CA LEU A 93 15.27 -3.20 -4.73
C LEU A 93 15.99 -4.19 -3.81
N SER A 94 15.61 -5.49 -3.80
CA SER A 94 16.26 -6.50 -2.95
C SER A 94 17.73 -6.72 -3.29
N THR A 95 18.11 -6.44 -4.54
CA THR A 95 19.48 -6.58 -5.04
C THR A 95 20.19 -5.23 -5.23
N THR A 96 19.53 -4.12 -4.89
CA THR A 96 20.07 -2.78 -5.05
C THR A 96 21.03 -2.45 -3.91
N PRO A 97 22.32 -2.15 -4.18
CA PRO A 97 23.28 -1.83 -3.14
C PRO A 97 23.00 -0.44 -2.52
N ASN A 98 23.35 -0.26 -1.24
CA ASN A 98 23.23 1.01 -0.51
C ASN A 98 21.80 1.61 -0.55
N ILE A 99 20.77 0.76 -0.40
CA ILE A 99 19.36 1.17 -0.48
C ILE A 99 19.02 2.36 0.45
N ASP A 100 19.73 2.47 1.57
CA ASP A 100 19.60 3.52 2.58
C ASP A 100 19.88 4.94 2.03
N SER A 101 20.61 5.03 0.91
CA SER A 101 20.92 6.28 0.23
C SER A 101 19.85 6.71 -0.79
N TYR A 102 18.82 5.89 -0.99
CA TYR A 102 17.76 6.12 -1.98
C TYR A 102 16.45 6.55 -1.32
N GLN A 103 15.66 7.30 -2.09
CA GLN A 103 14.28 7.66 -1.74
C GLN A 103 13.38 7.35 -2.94
N ILE A 104 12.22 6.77 -2.69
CA ILE A 104 11.19 6.60 -3.72
C ILE A 104 10.29 7.83 -3.68
N ARG A 105 10.29 8.59 -4.77
CA ARG A 105 9.41 9.74 -4.94
C ARG A 105 8.29 9.38 -5.89
N LEU A 106 7.08 9.33 -5.37
CA LEU A 106 5.88 9.32 -6.20
C LEU A 106 5.65 10.74 -6.72
N LYS A 107 5.96 10.97 -7.99
CA LYS A 107 5.48 12.16 -8.68
C LYS A 107 4.03 11.93 -9.07
N ALA A 108 3.13 12.12 -8.11
CA ALA A 108 1.76 12.46 -8.44
C ALA A 108 1.81 13.96 -8.75
N ASP A 109 2.20 14.34 -9.95
CA ASP A 109 1.91 15.70 -10.40
C ASP A 109 0.38 15.77 -10.41
N PRO A 110 -0.27 16.55 -9.51
CA PRO A 110 -1.63 16.90 -9.79
C PRO A 110 -1.51 17.68 -11.09
N ILE A 111 -1.92 17.08 -12.20
CA ILE A 111 -2.27 17.87 -13.36
C ILE A 111 -3.18 18.93 -12.76
N VAL A 112 -2.75 20.19 -12.79
CA VAL A 112 -3.64 21.31 -12.53
C VAL A 112 -4.63 21.22 -13.66
N ASN A 113 -5.66 20.41 -13.44
CA ASN A 113 -6.78 20.32 -14.30
C ASN A 113 -7.43 21.67 -14.06
N ASP A 114 -7.18 22.63 -14.95
CA ASP A 114 -7.90 23.91 -15.02
C ASP A 114 -9.37 23.68 -15.44
N LYS A 115 -9.90 22.50 -15.12
CA LYS A 115 -11.27 22.08 -15.33
C LYS A 115 -11.96 22.26 -13.99
N THR A 116 -12.79 23.28 -13.95
CA THR A 116 -13.57 23.78 -12.82
C THR A 116 -14.61 22.79 -12.26
N TYR A 117 -14.52 21.49 -12.56
CA TYR A 117 -15.58 20.50 -12.32
C TYR A 117 -15.26 19.42 -11.28
N ASP A 118 -14.09 19.46 -10.61
CA ASP A 118 -13.74 18.46 -9.59
C ASP A 118 -14.10 18.88 -8.14
N ALA A 119 -14.88 19.95 -7.95
CA ALA A 119 -15.43 20.26 -6.64
C ALA A 119 -16.59 19.28 -6.35
N PRO A 120 -16.67 18.66 -5.16
CA PRO A 120 -17.80 17.83 -4.80
C PRO A 120 -19.05 18.72 -4.68
N THR A 121 -19.92 18.69 -5.68
CA THR A 121 -21.27 19.25 -5.58
C THR A 121 -22.12 18.27 -4.78
N ALA A 122 -22.14 18.45 -3.46
CA ALA A 122 -23.23 17.89 -2.66
C ALA A 122 -24.53 18.63 -3.06
N SER A 123 -25.52 17.87 -3.52
CA SER A 123 -26.93 18.27 -3.54
C SER A 123 -27.66 17.47 -2.47
#